data_AF-A0A8J2Q399-F1
#
_entry.id   AF-A0A8J2Q399-F1
#
_cell.length_a   1.000
_cell.length_b   1.000
_cell.length_c   1.000
_cell.angle_alpha   90.00
_cell.angle_beta   90.00
_cell.angle_gamma   90.00
#
_symmetry.space_group_name_H-M   'P 1'
#
loop_
_entity.id
_entity.type
_entity.pdbx_description
1 polymer ?
#
loop_
_entity_poly.entity_id
_entity_poly.type
_entity_poly.pdbx_seq_one_letter_code
_entity_poly.pdbx_strand_id
1 'polypeptide(L)'
;KQSQDLAKKLKEVTSDVRFGFGSFVDKPVMPFASSAQIQMPTRDVVAPYSFKNHLKLTSDTVAFAREVQQAKNSSNLDEPEGSLDA
;
A
#
# COMPACT_ATOMS: atom_id res chain seq x y z
N LYS A 1 14.15 5.37 -1.20
CA LYS A 1 15.31 5.37 -0.27
C LYS A 1 15.16 4.29 0.81
N GLN A 2 14.14 4.36 1.67
CA GLN A 2 13.90 3.36 2.74
C GLN A 2 13.80 1.90 2.26
N SER A 3 13.15 1.64 1.12
CA SER A 3 13.01 0.29 0.54
C SER A 3 14.34 -0.38 0.19
N GLN A 4 15.33 0.40 -0.27
CA GLN A 4 16.66 -0.11 -0.62
C GLN A 4 17.51 -0.35 0.63
N ASP A 5 17.38 0.51 1.64
CA ASP A 5 18.07 0.34 2.92
C ASP A 5 17.59 -0.91 3.67
N LEU A 6 16.27 -1.19 3.63
CA LEU A 6 15.70 -2.42 4.17
C LEU A 6 16.24 -3.67 3.47
N ALA A 7 16.30 -3.64 2.14
CA ALA A 7 16.83 -4.73 1.35
C ALA A 7 18.32 -5.01 1.64
N LYS A 8 19.11 -3.95 1.84
CA LYS A 8 20.51 -4.08 2.20
C LYS A 8 20.67 -4.73 3.58
N LYS A 9 19.93 -4.27 4.60
CA LYS A 9 20.00 -4.82 5.95
C LYS A 9 19.55 -6.28 6.04
N LEU A 10 18.49 -6.66 5.34
CA LEU A 10 18.02 -8.04 5.37
C LEU A 10 18.99 -9.03 4.71
N LYS A 11 19.73 -8.58 3.69
CA LYS A 11 20.81 -9.37 3.06
C LYS A 11 22.01 -9.61 3.96
N GLU A 12 22.19 -8.82 5.02
CA GLU A 12 23.21 -9.07 6.05
C GLU A 12 22.80 -10.22 6.99
N VAL A 13 21.51 -10.58 7.04
CA VAL A 13 20.96 -11.64 7.92
C VAL A 13 20.71 -12.95 7.16
N THR A 14 20.22 -12.88 5.91
CA THR A 14 19.90 -14.06 5.09
C THR A 14 20.14 -13.80 3.60
N SER A 15 20.46 -14.86 2.85
CA SER A 15 20.63 -14.82 1.40
C SER A 15 19.32 -15.01 0.62
N ASP A 16 18.26 -15.58 1.22
CA ASP A 16 16.93 -15.66 0.61
C ASP A 16 16.04 -14.53 1.15
N VAL A 17 16.03 -13.42 0.43
CA VAL A 17 15.19 -12.25 0.74
C VAL A 17 14.22 -12.03 -0.42
N ARG A 18 12.92 -11.99 -0.09
CA ARG A 18 11.84 -11.67 -1.01
C ARG A 18 10.98 -10.55 -0.44
N PHE A 19 10.64 -9.58 -1.28
CA PHE A 19 9.80 -8.44 -0.94
C PHE A 19 8.47 -8.55 -1.64
N GLY A 20 7.40 -8.23 -0.91
CA GLY A 20 6.06 -8.01 -1.46
C GLY A 20 5.58 -6.63 -1.04
N PHE A 21 4.59 -6.11 -1.73
CA PHE A 21 4.00 -4.82 -1.40
C PHE A 21 2.48 -4.87 -1.58
N GLY A 22 1.77 -4.53 -0.52
CA GLY A 22 0.33 -4.34 -0.50
C GLY A 22 -0.01 -3.09 0.28
N SER A 23 -1.19 -2.54 0.02
CA SER A 23 -1.74 -1.42 0.78
C SER A 23 -3.22 -1.62 1.05
N PHE A 24 -3.72 -0.93 2.05
CA PHE A 24 -5.10 -0.94 2.49
C PHE A 24 -5.50 0.48 2.91
N VAL A 25 -6.80 0.71 3.01
CA VAL A 25 -7.38 1.98 3.51
C VAL A 25 -8.57 1.63 4.40
N ASP A 26 -9.74 1.46 3.80
CA ASP A 26 -10.95 0.97 4.44
C ASP A 26 -11.97 0.52 3.39
N LYS A 27 -13.10 -0.05 3.84
CA LYS A 27 -14.20 -0.45 2.97
C LYS A 27 -14.77 0.77 2.24
N PRO A 28 -14.94 0.72 0.91
CA PRO A 28 -15.48 1.83 0.13
C PRO A 28 -17.01 1.95 0.26
N VAL A 29 -17.52 1.93 1.50
CA VAL A 29 -18.94 2.01 1.82
C VAL A 29 -19.13 2.88 3.06
N MET A 30 -20.30 3.50 3.17
CA MET A 30 -20.71 4.17 4.42
C MET A 30 -20.75 3.15 5.58
N PRO A 31 -20.35 3.52 6.80
CA PRO A 31 -19.88 4.85 7.25
C PRO A 31 -18.36 5.10 7.11
N PHE A 32 -17.58 4.13 6.61
CA PHE A 32 -16.11 4.16 6.56
C PHE A 32 -15.56 5.07 5.44
N ALA A 33 -16.35 5.28 4.37
CA ALA A 33 -16.02 6.18 3.28
C ALA A 33 -17.24 7.00 2.86
N SER A 34 -17.03 8.29 2.60
CA SER A 34 -18.08 9.18 2.08
C SER A 34 -18.33 8.95 0.58
N SER A 35 -19.55 9.24 0.12
CA SER A 35 -19.89 9.20 -1.31
C SER A 35 -19.01 10.13 -2.16
N ALA A 36 -18.57 11.25 -1.60
CA ALA A 36 -17.65 12.18 -2.24
C ALA A 36 -16.24 11.57 -2.46
N GLN A 37 -15.70 10.87 -1.45
CA GLN A 37 -14.41 10.17 -1.53
C GLN A 37 -14.47 9.00 -2.53
N ILE A 38 -15.63 8.37 -2.70
CA ILE A 38 -15.84 7.28 -3.66
C ILE A 38 -15.95 7.82 -5.11
N GLN A 39 -16.70 8.91 -5.31
CA GLN A 39 -17.06 9.40 -6.64
C GLN A 39 -16.10 10.44 -7.23
N MET A 40 -15.33 11.15 -6.40
CA MET A 40 -14.45 12.23 -6.85
C MET A 40 -13.03 12.09 -6.29
N PRO A 41 -12.27 11.07 -6.69
CA PRO A 41 -10.83 11.07 -6.45
C PRO A 41 -10.23 12.31 -7.14
N THR A 42 -9.57 13.18 -6.38
CA THR A 42 -8.75 14.27 -6.95
C THR A 42 -7.56 13.64 -7.71
N ARG A 43 -6.83 14.40 -8.54
CA ARG A 43 -5.76 13.84 -9.41
C ARG A 43 -4.72 12.99 -8.65
N ASP A 44 -4.50 13.30 -7.37
CA ASP A 44 -3.44 12.71 -6.54
C ASP A 44 -3.96 11.82 -5.40
N VAL A 45 -5.29 11.62 -5.30
CA VAL A 45 -5.92 10.80 -4.26
C VAL A 45 -6.75 9.71 -4.91
N VAL A 46 -6.57 8.46 -4.49
CA VAL A 46 -7.41 7.35 -4.96
C VAL A 46 -8.61 7.16 -4.05
N ALA A 47 -9.72 6.66 -4.60
CA ALA A 47 -10.86 6.27 -3.80
C ALA A 47 -10.46 5.16 -2.79
N PRO A 48 -11.10 5.11 -1.60
CA PRO A 48 -10.83 4.08 -0.59
C PRO A 48 -10.96 2.67 -1.17
N TYR A 49 -10.20 1.74 -0.61
CA TYR A 49 -10.27 0.33 -0.95
C TYR A 49 -9.83 -0.48 0.26
N SER A 50 -10.40 -1.68 0.39
CA SER A 50 -10.07 -2.60 1.47
C SER A 50 -8.62 -3.09 1.33
N PHE A 51 -8.24 -3.71 0.22
CA PHE A 51 -6.86 -4.17 0.00
C PHE A 51 -6.46 -4.15 -1.49
N LYS A 52 -5.18 -3.87 -1.77
CA LYS A 52 -4.55 -4.04 -3.07
C LYS A 52 -3.18 -4.70 -2.92
N ASN A 53 -2.99 -5.82 -3.62
CA ASN A 53 -1.69 -6.45 -3.79
C ASN A 53 -0.98 -5.85 -5.01
N HIS A 54 -0.02 -4.96 -4.78
CA HIS A 54 0.75 -4.29 -5.85
C HIS A 54 1.91 -5.16 -6.34
N LEU A 55 2.52 -5.94 -5.44
CA LEU A 55 3.69 -6.76 -5.75
C LEU A 55 3.66 -8.08 -4.98
N LYS A 56 3.59 -9.19 -5.73
CA LYS A 56 3.85 -10.53 -5.18
C LYS A 56 5.30 -10.64 -4.70
N LEU A 57 5.55 -11.54 -3.75
CA LEU A 57 6.90 -11.81 -3.25
C LEU A 57 7.90 -12.04 -4.38
N THR A 58 8.92 -11.20 -4.45
CA THR A 58 9.97 -11.21 -5.47
C THR A 58 11.33 -10.84 -4.88
N SER A 59 12.41 -11.33 -5.47
CA SER A 59 13.76 -10.90 -5.15
C SER A 59 14.16 -9.58 -5.85
N ASP A 60 13.31 -9.08 -6.75
CA ASP A 60 13.53 -7.82 -7.46
C ASP A 60 13.26 -6.60 -6.54
N THR A 61 14.32 -6.12 -5.92
CA THR A 61 14.30 -4.95 -5.04
C THR A 61 13.99 -3.64 -5.78
N VAL A 62 14.25 -3.58 -7.09
CA VAL A 62 13.96 -2.40 -7.91
C VAL A 62 12.46 -2.32 -8.18
N ALA A 63 11.83 -3.45 -8.52
CA ALA A 63 10.39 -3.54 -8.62
C ALA A 63 9.72 -3.12 -7.30
N PHE A 64 10.17 -3.65 -6.16
CA PHE A 64 9.66 -3.25 -4.85
C PHE A 64 9.77 -1.74 -4.59
N ALA A 65 10.95 -1.15 -4.81
CA ALA A 65 11.14 0.28 -4.61
C ALA A 65 10.25 1.13 -5.53
N ARG A 66 10.04 0.68 -6.77
CA ARG A 66 9.16 1.35 -7.74
C ARG A 66 7.69 1.30 -7.31
N GLU A 67 7.18 0.13 -6.94
CA GLU A 67 5.78 0.01 -6.51
C GLU A 67 5.49 0.84 -5.25
N VAL A 68 6.42 0.87 -4.29
CA VAL A 68 6.31 1.73 -3.10
C VAL A 68 6.30 3.22 -3.46
N GLN A 69 7.11 3.65 -4.45
CA GLN A 69 7.15 5.05 -4.90
C GLN A 69 5.92 5.47 -5.71
N GLN A 70 5.30 4.53 -6.42
CA GLN A 70 4.12 4.80 -7.26
C GLN A 70 2.81 4.70 -6.48
N ALA A 71 2.84 4.15 -5.26
CA ALA A 71 1.69 4.07 -4.39
C ALA A 71 1.09 5.46 -4.14
N LYS A 72 -0.18 5.63 -4.49
CA LYS A 72 -0.91 6.89 -4.29
C LYS A 72 -1.55 6.91 -2.91
N ASN A 73 -1.62 8.10 -2.33
CA ASN A 73 -2.30 8.32 -1.07
C ASN A 73 -3.82 8.17 -1.23
N SER A 74 -4.47 7.71 -0.17
CA SER A 74 -5.93 7.59 -0.03
C SER A 74 -6.32 8.09 1.36
N SER A 75 -7.61 8.30 1.61
CA SER A 75 -8.14 8.73 2.91
C SER A 75 -9.50 8.10 3.16
N ASN A 76 -9.74 7.59 4.37
CA ASN A 76 -11.04 7.19 4.89
C ASN A 76 -11.72 8.34 5.65
N LEU A 77 -12.95 8.14 6.13
CA LEU A 77 -13.74 9.16 6.84
C LEU A 77 -13.53 9.13 8.37
N ASP A 78 -13.17 7.98 8.92
CA ASP A 78 -13.06 7.68 10.34
C ASP A 78 -11.62 7.34 10.79
N GLU A 79 -11.36 7.42 12.09
CA GLU A 79 -10.01 7.17 12.66
C GLU A 79 -9.58 5.68 12.67
N PRO A 80 -10.46 4.69 12.89
CA PRO A 80 -10.08 3.29 12.75
C PRO A 80 -9.93 2.93 11.27
N GLU A 81 -8.82 2.29 10.91
CA GLU A 81 -8.62 1.75 9.55
C GLU A 81 -8.98 0.26 9.49
N GLY A 82 -9.54 -0.16 8.35
CA GLY A 82 -9.89 -1.55 8.00
C GLY A 82 -8.71 -2.52 7.82
N SER A 83 -7.59 -2.30 8.50
CA SER A 83 -6.32 -3.06 8.39
C SER A 83 -6.44 -4.58 8.57
N LEU A 84 -7.47 -5.07 9.28
CA LEU A 84 -7.69 -6.50 9.50
C LEU A 84 -8.24 -7.25 8.27
N ASP A 85 -8.77 -6.53 7.27
CA ASP A 85 -9.21 -7.14 6.01
C ASP A 85 -8.04 -7.35 5.02
N ALA A 86 -6.86 -6.80 5.33
CA ALA A 86 -5.68 -6.79 4.46
C ALA A 86 -4.81 -8.05 4.57
#